data_AF-A0A662BJW9-F1
#
_entry.id   AF-A0A662BJW9-F1
#
_cell.length_a   1.000
_cell.length_b   1.000
_cell.length_c   1.000
_cell.angle_alpha   90.00
_cell.angle_beta   90.00
_cell.angle_gamma   90.00
#
_symmetry.space_group_name_H-M   'P 1'
#
loop_
_entity.id
_entity.type
_entity.pdbx_description
1 polymer ?
#
loop_
_entity_poly.entity_id
_entity_poly.type
_entity_poly.pdbx_seq_one_letter_code
_entity_poly.pdbx_strand_id
1 'polypeptide(L)' 'MESKYVKKISGLLQISEKQTVNTLQLFEEGATIPFISRYRKERTGDLDEVQIADIKSLQEKF' A
#
# COMPACT_ATOMS: atom_id res chain seq x y z
N MET A 1 0.10 11.63 5.53
CA MET A 1 1.42 12.29 5.58
C MET A 1 2.30 11.63 4.52
N GLU A 2 3.23 12.30 3.83
CA GLU A 2 4.12 11.60 2.86
C GLU A 2 4.95 10.56 3.62
N SER A 3 4.64 9.27 3.46
CA SER A 3 5.36 8.21 4.17
C SER A 3 6.83 8.23 3.71
N LYS A 4 7.73 8.47 4.66
CA LYS A 4 9.18 8.64 4.48
C LYS A 4 9.86 7.52 3.67
N TYR A 5 9.17 6.39 3.48
CA TYR A 5 9.69 5.18 2.86
C TYR A 5 8.96 4.75 1.58
N VAL A 6 8.08 5.58 1.00
CA VAL A 6 7.35 5.25 -0.24
C VAL A 6 8.29 4.77 -1.35
N LYS A 7 9.36 5.52 -1.61
CA LYS A 7 10.35 5.18 -2.65
C LYS A 7 11.09 3.85 -2.36
N LYS A 8 11.31 3.54 -1.09
CA LYS A 8 11.98 2.29 -0.68
C LYS A 8 11.04 1.10 -0.81
N ILE A 9 9.81 1.22 -0.33
CA ILE A 9 8.79 0.16 -0.37
C ILE A 9 8.42 -0.17 -1.82
N SER A 10 8.12 0.86 -2.63
CA SER A 10 7.81 0.70 -4.06
C SER A 10 8.94 -0.01 -4.82
N GLY A 11 10.19 0.39 -4.58
CA GLY A 11 11.37 -0.27 -5.18
C GLY A 11 11.55 -1.72 -4.73
N LEU A 12 11.31 -2.04 -3.45
CA LEU A 12 11.42 -3.42 -2.95
C LEU A 12 10.32 -4.34 -3.52
N LEU A 13 9.10 -3.83 -3.66
CA LEU A 13 7.95 -4.59 -4.14
C LEU A 13 7.76 -4.53 -5.66
N GLN A 14 8.60 -3.76 -6.37
CA GLN A 14 8.51 -3.55 -7.82
C GLN A 14 7.14 -3.03 -8.27
N ILE A 15 6.53 -2.14 -7.46
CA ILE A 15 5.27 -1.45 -7.74
C ILE A 15 5.52 0.05 -7.86
N SER A 16 4.54 0.81 -8.35
CA SER A 16 4.71 2.26 -8.44
C SER A 16 4.61 2.96 -7.07
N GLU A 17 5.29 4.10 -6.94
CA GLU A 17 5.15 4.98 -5.78
C GLU A 17 3.69 5.38 -5.55
N LYS A 18 2.92 5.64 -6.62
CA LYS A 18 1.49 5.99 -6.55
C LYS A 18 0.66 4.88 -5.89
N GLN A 19 0.86 3.62 -6.28
CA GLN A 19 0.15 2.49 -5.67
C GLN A 19 0.50 2.36 -4.18
N THR A 20 1.77 2.59 -3.83
CA THR A 20 2.24 2.58 -2.44
C THR A 20 1.60 3.71 -1.63
N VAL A 21 1.66 4.96 -2.10
CA VAL A 21 1.05 6.13 -1.43
C VAL A 21 -0.44 5.90 -1.21
N ASN A 22 -1.17 5.50 -2.26
CA ASN A 22 -2.62 5.31 -2.17
C ASN A 22 -2.99 4.21 -1.18
N THR A 23 -2.22 3.12 -1.13
CA THR A 23 -2.44 2.03 -0.18
C THR A 23 -2.16 2.47 1.26
N LEU A 24 -1.08 3.23 1.49
CA LEU A 24 -0.76 3.77 2.81
C LEU A 24 -1.80 4.77 3.30
N GLN A 25 -2.31 5.65 2.43
CA GLN A 25 -3.40 6.56 2.77
C GLN A 25 -4.67 5.81 3.18
N LEU A 26 -5.00 4.71 2.50
CA LEU A 26 -6.15 3.88 2.89
C LEU A 26 -5.97 3.29 4.29
N PHE A 27 -4.76 2.89 4.66
CA PHE A 27 -4.48 2.46 6.04
C PHE A 27 -4.57 3.61 7.04
N GLU A 28 -4.11 4.82 6.70
CA GLU A 28 -4.30 6.03 7.53
C GLU A 28 -5.79 6.35 7.73
N GLU A 29 -6.63 6.08 6.73
CA GLU A 29 -8.10 6.21 6.78
C GLU A 29 -8.79 5.07 7.58
N GLY A 30 -8.04 4.10 8.11
CA GLY A 30 -8.55 2.99 8.90
C GLY A 30 -9.05 1.78 8.08
N ALA A 31 -8.74 1.72 6.78
CA ALA A 31 -9.09 0.58 5.96
C ALA A 31 -8.28 -0.68 6.35
N THR A 32 -8.88 -1.85 6.17
CA THR A 32 -8.25 -3.15 6.42
C THR A 32 -7.77 -3.80 5.13
N ILE A 33 -6.83 -4.75 5.21
CA ILE A 33 -6.29 -5.47 4.05
C ILE A 33 -7.42 -6.09 3.19
N PRO A 34 -8.39 -6.86 3.75
CA PRO A 34 -9.48 -7.43 2.95
C PRO A 34 -10.40 -6.37 2.35
N PHE A 35 -10.54 -5.22 3.00
CA PHE A 35 -11.35 -4.13 2.45
C PHE A 35 -10.66 -3.47 1.25
N ILE A 36 -9.35 -3.21 1.35
CA ILE A 36 -8.58 -2.58 0.27
C ILE A 36 -8.54 -3.49 -0.96
N SER A 37 -8.18 -4.77 -0.78
CA SER A 37 -8.01 -5.72 -1.89
C SER A 37 -9.31 -6.02 -2.65
N ARG A 38 -10.49 -5.80 -2.01
CA ARG A 38 -11.81 -6.04 -2.60
C ARG A 38 -12.50 -4.78 -3.11
N TYR A 39 -12.40 -3.66 -2.38
CA TYR A 39 -13.24 -2.48 -2.62
C TYR A 39 -12.46 -1.22 -3.03
N ARG A 40 -11.12 -1.29 -3.11
CA ARG A 40 -10.25 -0.16 -3.48
C ARG A 40 -9.22 -0.52 -4.54
N LYS A 41 -9.54 -1.50 -5.39
CA LYS A 41 -8.68 -1.95 -6.49
C LYS A 41 -8.27 -0.81 -7.42
N GLU A 42 -9.22 -0.02 -7.92
CA GLU A 42 -8.90 1.11 -8.81
C GLU A 42 -7.99 2.16 -8.14
N ARG A 43 -8.23 2.46 -6.85
CA ARG A 43 -7.41 3.43 -6.10
C ARG A 43 -5.99 2.90 -5.88
N THR A 44 -5.83 1.60 -5.69
CA THR A 44 -4.51 0.95 -5.49
C THR A 44 -3.86 0.50 -6.78
N GLY A 45 -4.49 0.66 -7.95
CA GLY A 45 -3.97 0.14 -9.22
C GLY A 45 -3.96 -1.39 -9.27
N ASP A 46 -5.07 -2.01 -8.87
CA ASP A 46 -5.35 -3.44 -8.89
C ASP A 46 -4.39 -4.32 -8.07
N LEU A 47 -3.80 -3.78 -6.99
CA LEU A 47 -3.02 -4.58 -6.06
C LEU A 47 -3.86 -5.69 -5.43
N ASP A 48 -3.27 -6.88 -5.33
CA ASP A 48 -3.86 -8.00 -4.64
C ASP A 48 -3.63 -7.96 -3.12
N GLU A 49 -4.25 -8.90 -2.41
CA GLU A 49 -4.20 -8.98 -0.95
C GLU A 49 -2.77 -9.19 -0.41
N VAL A 50 -1.94 -9.96 -1.13
CA VAL A 50 -0.56 -10.25 -0.73
C VAL A 50 0.29 -8.98 -0.89
N GLN A 51 0.16 -8.28 -2.01
CA GLN A 51 0.88 -7.02 -2.25
C GLN A 51 0.49 -5.94 -1.24
N ILE A 52 -0.80 -5.84 -0.88
CA ILE A 52 -1.28 -4.90 0.14
C ILE A 52 -0.73 -5.26 1.53
N ALA A 53 -0.66 -6.55 1.87
CA ALA A 53 -0.08 -7.02 3.11
C ALA A 53 1.43 -6.73 3.18
N ASP A 54 2.16 -6.93 2.08
CA ASP A 54 3.59 -6.66 1.99
C ASP A 54 3.91 -5.16 2.16
N ILE A 55 3.10 -4.27 1.56
CA ILE A 55 3.20 -2.82 1.78
C ILE A 55 3.09 -2.50 3.27
N LYS A 56 2.09 -3.06 3.95
CA LYS A 56 1.88 -2.84 5.38
C LYS A 56 3.05 -3.38 6.22
N SER A 57 3.50 -4.60 5.94
CA SER A 57 4.62 -5.21 6.66
C SER A 57 5.92 -4.40 6.51
N LEU A 58 6.20 -3.90 5.31
CA LEU A 58 7.38 -3.07 5.08
C LEU A 58 7.25 -1.68 5.73
N GLN A 59 6.05 -1.10 5.75
CA GLN A 59 5.81 0.15 6.44
C GLN A 59 6.05 0.03 7.96
N GLU A 60 5.64 -1.07 8.59
CA GLU A 60 5.86 -1.29 10.03
C GLU A 60 7.33 -1.56 10.38
N LYS A 61 8.13 -2.01 9.41
CA LYS A 61 9.57 -2.31 9.58
C LYS A 61 10.49 -1.09 9.47
N PHE A 62 9.99 0.04 8.98
CA PHE A 62 10.79 1.24 8.72
C PHE A 62 10.30 2.44 9.53
#